data_AF-A0A971YW26-F1
#
_entry.id   AF-A0A971YW26-F1
#
_cell.length_a   1.000
_cell.length_b   1.000
_cell.length_c   1.000
_cell.angle_alpha   90.00
_cell.angle_beta   90.00
_cell.angle_gamma   90.00
#
_symmetry.space_group_name_H-M   'P 1'
#
loop_
_entity.id
_entity.type
_entity.pdbx_description
1 polymer ?
#
loop_
_entity_poly.entity_id
_entity_poly.type
_entity_poly.pdbx_seq_one_letter_code
_entity_poly.pdbx_strand_id
1 'polypeptide(L)'
;VEVDSEGYFVAEVAVPAAVSFIDVVADVPGWDNFTPFKQQIQVIRSGSIAAKVKFTPRTFNLKSQGQWVSVDAIAPTGSSFTVDDADNVQLLVNGQSVAAAECKVQGDKLMAKFAADSVGDLFAARGEHTVILTGTVDGALFFGYDSVRVISPGK
;
A
#
# COMPACT_ATOMS: atom_id res chain seq x y z
N VAL A 1 -22.16 9.54 -14.77
CA VAL A 1 -21.81 10.45 -13.66
C VAL A 1 -22.10 11.86 -14.15
N GLU A 2 -22.99 12.58 -13.48
CA GLU A 2 -23.25 13.98 -13.82
C GLU A 2 -22.17 14.86 -13.20
N VAL A 3 -21.68 15.84 -13.98
CA VAL A 3 -20.72 16.83 -13.55
C VAL A 3 -21.50 18.11 -13.26
N ASP A 4 -21.30 18.72 -12.10
CA ASP A 4 -21.98 19.95 -11.73
C ASP A 4 -21.43 21.18 -12.48
N SER A 5 -22.05 22.34 -12.24
CA SER A 5 -21.65 23.60 -12.87
C SER A 5 -20.24 24.08 -12.49
N GLU A 6 -19.63 23.51 -11.46
CA GLU A 6 -18.28 23.82 -10.99
C GLU A 6 -17.24 22.80 -11.47
N GLY A 7 -17.66 21.77 -12.21
CA GLY A 7 -16.76 20.74 -12.75
C GLY A 7 -16.50 19.58 -11.79
N TYR A 8 -17.22 19.48 -10.68
CA TYR A 8 -17.12 18.34 -9.76
C TYR A 8 -18.12 17.26 -10.12
N PHE A 9 -17.80 16.03 -9.71
CA PHE A 9 -18.74 14.93 -9.77
C PHE A 9 -18.69 14.08 -8.52
N VAL A 10 -19.80 13.43 -8.23
CA VAL A 10 -19.92 12.43 -7.16
C VAL A 10 -20.38 11.13 -7.79
N ALA A 11 -19.69 10.04 -7.44
CA ALA A 11 -20.07 8.69 -7.84
C ALA A 11 -20.06 7.79 -6.61
N GLU A 12 -21.17 7.08 -6.38
CA GLU A 12 -21.18 5.96 -5.45
C GLU A 12 -20.62 4.74 -6.16
N VAL A 13 -19.57 4.15 -5.59
CA VAL A 13 -18.97 2.92 -6.11
C VAL A 13 -19.29 1.79 -5.15
N ALA A 14 -20.04 0.79 -5.63
CA ALA A 14 -20.22 -0.44 -4.89
C ALA A 14 -18.86 -1.12 -4.74
N VAL A 15 -18.42 -1.31 -3.50
CA VAL A 15 -17.13 -1.91 -3.20
C VAL A 15 -17.31 -3.42 -2.99
N PRO A 16 -16.76 -4.29 -3.86
CA PRO A 16 -16.82 -5.72 -3.63
C PRO A 16 -16.23 -6.11 -2.27
N ALA A 17 -16.85 -7.08 -1.60
CA ALA A 17 -16.44 -7.53 -0.27
C ALA A 17 -15.03 -8.15 -0.22
N ALA A 18 -14.31 -8.31 -1.33
CA ALA A 18 -12.95 -8.84 -1.38
C ALA A 18 -11.90 -7.85 -1.91
N VAL A 19 -12.26 -6.62 -2.29
CA VAL A 19 -11.28 -5.66 -2.80
C VAL A 19 -10.74 -4.76 -1.68
N SER A 20 -9.42 -4.55 -1.70
CA SER A 20 -8.71 -3.60 -0.84
C SER A 20 -8.47 -2.25 -1.54
N PHE A 21 -8.62 -2.22 -2.88
CA PHE A 21 -8.38 -1.07 -3.73
C PHE A 21 -9.42 -0.97 -4.83
N ILE A 22 -9.73 0.26 -5.23
CA ILE A 22 -10.55 0.59 -6.38
C ILE A 22 -9.72 1.55 -7.23
N ASP A 23 -9.46 1.15 -8.47
CA ASP A 23 -8.91 2.06 -9.46
C ASP A 23 -10.05 2.91 -10.02
N VAL A 24 -10.00 4.20 -9.73
CA VAL A 24 -10.91 5.17 -10.35
C VAL A 24 -10.22 5.73 -11.59
N VAL A 25 -10.82 5.46 -12.73
CA VAL A 25 -10.43 6.01 -14.03
C VAL A 25 -11.53 6.95 -14.47
N ALA A 26 -11.22 8.24 -14.52
CA ALA A 26 -12.10 9.23 -15.14
C ALA A 26 -11.75 9.30 -16.64
N ASP A 27 -12.62 8.72 -17.46
CA ASP A 27 -12.60 8.86 -18.92
C ASP A 27 -13.83 9.69 -19.32
N VAL A 28 -13.61 10.96 -19.71
CA VAL A 28 -14.66 11.90 -20.06
C VAL A 28 -14.64 12.10 -21.58
N PRO A 29 -15.62 11.54 -22.33
CA PRO A 29 -15.69 11.73 -23.78
C PRO A 29 -15.72 13.22 -24.14
N GLY A 30 -14.83 13.65 -25.05
CA GLY A 30 -14.71 15.05 -25.49
C GLY A 30 -13.71 15.90 -24.69
N TRP A 31 -13.03 15.33 -23.70
CA TRP A 31 -11.88 15.94 -23.04
C TRP A 31 -10.57 15.43 -23.68
N ASP A 32 -10.39 15.70 -24.98
CA ASP A 32 -9.32 15.16 -25.83
C ASP A 32 -7.88 15.51 -25.36
N ASN A 33 -7.73 16.34 -24.32
CA ASN A 33 -6.46 16.78 -23.75
C ASN A 33 -6.23 16.29 -22.30
N PHE A 34 -7.10 15.45 -21.74
CA PHE A 34 -6.90 14.95 -20.39
C PHE A 34 -6.21 13.59 -20.42
N THR A 35 -5.02 13.50 -19.81
CA THR A 35 -4.41 12.19 -19.56
C THR A 35 -5.24 11.52 -18.46
N PRO A 36 -5.81 10.31 -18.66
CA PRO A 36 -6.60 9.66 -17.62
C PRO A 36 -5.79 9.59 -16.33
N PHE A 37 -6.27 10.24 -15.28
CA PHE A 37 -5.63 10.09 -13.98
C PHE A 37 -6.15 8.80 -13.37
N LYS A 38 -5.23 7.90 -13.03
CA LYS A 38 -5.53 6.70 -12.25
C LYS A 38 -5.35 7.06 -10.79
N GLN A 39 -6.46 7.22 -10.08
CA GLN A 39 -6.42 7.32 -8.63
C GLN A 39 -6.75 5.97 -8.03
N GLN A 40 -5.79 5.39 -7.32
CA GLN A 40 -6.05 4.23 -6.50
C GLN A 40 -6.69 4.70 -5.19
N ILE A 41 -7.94 4.30 -4.95
CA ILE A 41 -8.67 4.57 -3.71
C ILE A 41 -8.62 3.31 -2.85
N GLN A 42 -8.10 3.44 -1.63
CA GLN A 42 -8.08 2.35 -0.67
C GLN A 42 -9.43 2.23 0.04
N VAL A 43 -9.91 1.00 0.18
CA VAL A 43 -11.15 0.69 0.90
C VAL A 43 -10.81 0.42 2.37
N ILE A 44 -11.22 1.33 3.25
CA ILE A 44 -11.08 1.15 4.70
C ILE A 44 -12.41 0.62 5.24
N ARG A 45 -12.38 -0.51 5.95
CA ARG A 45 -13.59 -1.12 6.53
C ARG A 45 -13.72 -0.76 8.00
N SER A 46 -14.95 -0.59 8.47
CA SER A 46 -15.22 -0.49 9.90
C SER A 46 -14.64 -1.71 10.63
N GLY A 47 -13.83 -1.47 11.66
CA GLY A 47 -13.09 -2.50 12.39
C GLY A 47 -11.65 -2.72 11.93
N SER A 48 -11.17 -2.02 10.89
CA SER A 48 -9.74 -2.08 10.52
C SER A 48 -8.87 -1.15 11.38
N ILE A 49 -7.67 -1.62 11.73
CA ILE A 49 -6.67 -0.88 12.49
C ILE A 49 -5.80 -0.04 11.54
N ALA A 50 -5.84 1.28 11.70
CA ALA A 50 -4.95 2.20 10.98
C ALA A 50 -3.59 2.27 11.68
N ALA A 51 -2.57 1.64 11.10
CA ALA A 51 -1.22 1.57 11.64
C ALA A 51 -0.30 2.64 11.03
N LYS A 52 0.64 3.13 11.82
CA LYS A 52 1.73 3.97 11.31
C LYS A 52 2.79 3.07 10.67
N VAL A 53 3.05 3.25 9.39
CA VAL A 53 3.97 2.39 8.63
C VAL A 53 5.29 3.10 8.33
N LYS A 54 6.37 2.33 8.34
CA LYS A 54 7.72 2.77 7.98
C LYS A 54 8.43 1.74 7.09
N PHE A 55 8.62 2.07 5.83
CA PHE A 55 9.40 1.32 4.86
C PHE A 55 10.89 1.66 5.01
N THR A 56 11.74 0.62 5.06
CA THR A 56 13.19 0.75 5.17
C THR A 56 13.84 -0.19 4.14
N PRO A 57 14.67 0.32 3.23
CA PRO A 57 15.27 1.67 3.20
C PRO A 57 14.36 2.76 2.62
N ARG A 58 14.61 4.04 3.01
CA ARG A 58 13.90 5.21 2.45
C ARG A 58 14.22 5.52 0.99
N THR A 59 15.39 5.06 0.55
CA THR A 59 15.78 5.03 -0.85
C THR A 59 16.01 3.58 -1.25
N PHE A 60 15.16 3.05 -2.12
CA PHE A 60 15.27 1.70 -2.63
C PHE A 60 16.01 1.69 -3.97
N ASN A 61 17.12 0.96 -4.06
CA ASN A 61 17.91 0.85 -5.27
C ASN A 61 17.63 -0.49 -5.95
N LEU A 62 17.05 -0.45 -7.16
CA LEU A 62 16.70 -1.64 -7.95
C LEU A 62 17.92 -2.49 -8.34
N LYS A 63 19.14 -1.95 -8.27
CA LYS A 63 20.39 -2.70 -8.52
C LYS A 63 21.08 -3.20 -7.25
N SER A 64 20.53 -2.87 -6.07
CA SER A 64 21.11 -3.34 -4.81
C SER A 64 20.96 -4.85 -4.69
N GLN A 65 22.00 -5.54 -4.25
CA GLN A 65 21.94 -6.96 -3.90
C GLN A 65 21.56 -7.20 -2.44
N GLY A 66 20.95 -6.20 -1.79
CA GLY A 66 20.38 -6.39 -0.46
C GLY A 66 19.34 -7.50 -0.50
N GLN A 67 19.37 -8.39 0.49
CA GLN A 67 18.47 -9.55 0.49
C GLN A 67 17.05 -9.21 0.97
N TRP A 68 16.94 -8.23 1.88
CA TRP A 68 15.69 -7.94 2.59
C TRP A 68 15.34 -6.45 2.59
N VAL A 69 14.05 -6.18 2.49
CA VAL A 69 13.40 -4.91 2.81
C VAL A 69 12.60 -5.10 4.09
N SER A 70 12.64 -4.12 4.99
CA SER A 70 11.87 -4.16 6.25
C SER A 70 10.78 -3.11 6.22
N VAL A 71 9.57 -3.49 6.62
CA VAL A 71 8.45 -2.59 6.82
C VAL A 71 7.96 -2.74 8.25
N ASP A 72 8.03 -1.66 9.01
CA ASP A 72 7.52 -1.58 10.36
C ASP A 72 6.09 -1.05 10.34
N ALA A 73 5.20 -1.61 11.15
CA ALA A 73 3.89 -1.05 11.46
C ALA A 73 3.76 -0.85 12.98
N ILE A 74 3.19 0.26 13.40
CA ILE A 74 2.91 0.57 14.81
C ILE A 74 1.41 0.79 14.97
N ALA A 75 0.79 0.02 15.84
CA ALA A 75 -0.64 0.14 16.14
C ALA A 75 -0.93 1.47 16.87
N PRO A 76 -2.14 2.05 16.70
CA PRO A 76 -2.52 3.24 17.44
C PRO A 76 -2.63 2.94 18.94
N THR A 77 -2.48 3.97 19.78
CA THR A 77 -2.55 3.84 21.25
C THR A 77 -3.88 3.19 21.67
N GLY A 78 -3.81 2.16 22.51
CA GLY A 78 -4.97 1.37 22.93
C GLY A 78 -5.30 0.18 22.02
N SER A 79 -4.53 -0.02 20.95
CA SER A 79 -4.49 -1.25 20.15
C SER A 79 -3.12 -1.91 20.31
N SER A 80 -3.06 -3.23 20.11
CA SER A 80 -1.80 -3.98 20.10
C SER A 80 -1.80 -4.97 18.96
N PHE A 81 -0.61 -5.22 18.40
CA PHE A 81 -0.40 -6.43 17.64
C PHE A 81 -0.08 -7.55 18.64
N THR A 82 -0.77 -8.68 18.64
CA THR A 82 -0.37 -9.82 19.48
C THR A 82 0.49 -10.80 18.68
N VAL A 83 1.26 -11.63 19.39
CA VAL A 83 2.35 -12.44 18.81
C VAL A 83 1.83 -13.58 17.94
N ASP A 84 0.57 -13.98 18.12
CA ASP A 84 0.04 -15.20 17.52
C ASP A 84 -0.56 -15.02 16.11
N ASP A 85 -0.76 -13.79 15.63
CA ASP A 85 -1.70 -13.57 14.51
C ASP A 85 -1.20 -12.67 13.38
N ALA A 86 0.10 -12.46 13.16
CA ALA A 86 0.58 -11.73 11.98
C ALA A 86 0.47 -12.58 10.70
N ASP A 87 -0.77 -12.83 10.28
CA ASP A 87 -1.11 -13.62 9.10
C ASP A 87 -1.43 -12.71 7.91
N ASN A 88 -1.17 -13.25 6.71
CA ASN A 88 -1.50 -12.60 5.45
C ASN A 88 -0.93 -11.18 5.30
N VAL A 89 0.24 -10.90 5.90
CA VAL A 89 0.91 -9.61 5.77
C VAL A 89 1.41 -9.43 4.34
N GLN A 90 0.94 -8.38 3.68
CA GLN A 90 1.26 -8.07 2.28
C GLN A 90 1.73 -6.64 2.16
N LEU A 91 2.78 -6.45 1.35
CA LEU A 91 3.19 -5.15 0.85
C LEU A 91 2.60 -4.94 -0.55
N LEU A 92 1.98 -3.78 -0.75
CA LEU A 92 1.32 -3.42 -1.98
C LEU A 92 1.92 -2.16 -2.57
N VAL A 93 2.15 -2.19 -3.87
CA VAL A 93 2.66 -1.07 -4.66
C VAL A 93 2.01 -1.14 -6.03
N ASN A 94 1.43 -0.03 -6.50
CA ASN A 94 0.77 0.07 -7.80
C ASN A 94 -0.26 -1.05 -8.09
N GLY A 95 -0.99 -1.50 -7.06
CA GLY A 95 -1.98 -2.59 -7.18
C GLY A 95 -1.41 -4.01 -7.26
N GLN A 96 -0.08 -4.17 -7.26
CA GLN A 96 0.58 -5.47 -7.13
C GLN A 96 0.93 -5.74 -5.67
N SER A 97 0.95 -7.01 -5.25
CA SER A 97 1.27 -7.39 -3.88
C SER A 97 2.38 -8.43 -3.79
N VAL A 98 3.11 -8.38 -2.68
CA VAL A 98 4.08 -9.40 -2.27
C VAL A 98 3.82 -9.77 -0.81
N ALA A 99 3.82 -11.07 -0.52
CA ALA A 99 3.67 -11.56 0.85
C ALA A 99 4.96 -11.35 1.66
N ALA A 100 4.83 -11.10 2.96
CA ALA A 100 5.96 -11.06 3.87
C ALA A 100 6.60 -12.47 3.97
N ALA A 101 7.93 -12.50 3.95
CA ALA A 101 8.69 -13.73 4.14
C ALA A 101 8.89 -14.04 5.63
N GLU A 102 8.95 -13.00 6.46
CA GLU A 102 9.09 -13.13 7.91
C GLU A 102 8.31 -11.99 8.58
N CYS A 103 7.55 -12.31 9.61
CA CYS A 103 6.87 -11.34 10.46
C CYS A 103 7.28 -11.56 11.92
N LYS A 104 7.47 -10.46 12.64
CA LYS A 104 7.76 -10.46 14.07
C LYS A 104 6.99 -9.35 14.75
N VAL A 105 6.26 -9.70 15.80
CA VAL A 105 5.56 -8.75 16.66
C VAL A 105 6.35 -8.53 17.95
N GLN A 106 6.49 -7.27 18.36
CA GLN A 106 7.10 -6.87 19.63
C GLN A 106 6.30 -5.71 20.23
N GLY A 107 5.40 -6.02 21.15
CA GLY A 107 4.50 -5.03 21.76
C GLY A 107 3.52 -4.47 20.74
N ASP A 108 3.50 -3.15 20.57
CA ASP A 108 2.65 -2.43 19.61
C ASP A 108 3.25 -2.37 18.19
N LYS A 109 4.39 -3.02 17.97
CA LYS A 109 5.14 -2.97 16.71
C LYS A 109 5.12 -4.33 15.99
N LEU A 110 4.71 -4.31 14.72
CA LEU A 110 4.94 -5.38 13.76
C LEU A 110 6.14 -5.02 12.88
N MET A 111 7.04 -5.98 12.67
CA MET A 111 8.14 -5.90 11.71
C MET A 111 7.93 -6.99 10.67
N ALA A 112 7.79 -6.61 9.40
CA ALA A 112 7.65 -7.52 8.27
C ALA A 112 8.85 -7.39 7.35
N LYS A 113 9.44 -8.53 6.95
CA LYS A 113 10.53 -8.59 5.98
C LYS A 113 10.03 -9.16 4.65
N PHE A 114 10.52 -8.57 3.58
CA PHE A 114 10.20 -8.93 2.21
C PHE A 114 11.49 -9.15 1.43
N ALA A 115 11.49 -10.14 0.54
CA ALA A 115 12.61 -10.37 -0.36
C ALA A 115 12.75 -9.15 -1.29
N ALA A 116 13.96 -8.59 -1.36
CA ALA A 116 14.16 -7.31 -2.04
C ALA A 116 13.94 -7.40 -3.56
N ASP A 117 14.22 -8.55 -4.16
CA ASP A 117 13.95 -8.84 -5.57
C ASP A 117 12.45 -8.77 -5.86
N SER A 118 11.65 -9.46 -5.06
CA SER A 118 10.19 -9.52 -5.18
C SER A 118 9.55 -8.14 -4.96
N VAL A 119 10.11 -7.33 -4.05
CA VAL A 119 9.70 -5.93 -3.86
C VAL A 119 10.10 -5.07 -5.07
N GLY A 120 11.29 -5.31 -5.65
CA GLY A 120 11.78 -4.63 -6.84
C GLY A 120 10.86 -4.81 -8.05
N ASP A 121 10.31 -6.03 -8.21
CA ASP A 121 9.37 -6.36 -9.29
C ASP A 121 8.04 -5.60 -9.21
N LEU A 122 7.70 -5.01 -8.06
CA LEU A 122 6.50 -4.17 -7.91
C LEU A 122 6.66 -2.75 -8.46
N PHE A 123 7.90 -2.30 -8.70
CA PHE A 123 8.19 -0.93 -9.14
C PHE A 123 8.37 -0.86 -10.66
N ALA A 124 7.31 -0.48 -11.36
CA ALA A 124 7.33 -0.29 -12.82
C ALA A 124 8.22 0.90 -13.28
N ALA A 125 8.51 1.85 -12.40
CA ALA A 125 9.26 3.06 -12.72
C ALA A 125 10.14 3.52 -11.54
N ARG A 126 10.97 4.53 -11.81
CA ARG A 126 11.73 5.25 -10.78
C ARG A 126 10.90 6.43 -10.27
N GLY A 127 11.21 6.90 -9.07
CA GLY A 127 10.57 8.08 -8.48
C GLY A 127 10.09 7.82 -7.07
N GLU A 128 9.19 8.68 -6.61
CA GLU A 128 8.49 8.47 -5.34
C GLU A 128 7.31 7.53 -5.54
N HIS A 129 7.22 6.52 -4.68
CA HIS A 129 6.12 5.57 -4.69
C HIS A 129 5.48 5.50 -3.31
N THR A 130 4.16 5.42 -3.29
CA THR A 130 3.41 5.02 -2.09
C THR A 130 3.46 3.52 -1.96
N VAL A 131 3.80 3.06 -0.77
CA VAL A 131 3.74 1.64 -0.39
C VAL A 131 2.68 1.46 0.68
N ILE A 132 1.96 0.36 0.62
CA ILE A 132 0.88 0.07 1.56
C ILE A 132 1.16 -1.28 2.19
N LEU A 133 1.21 -1.31 3.51
CA LEU A 133 1.28 -2.54 4.26
C LEU A 133 -0.13 -2.90 4.72
N THR A 134 -0.55 -4.13 4.48
CA THR A 134 -1.81 -4.68 4.95
C THR A 134 -1.58 -6.02 5.61
N GLY A 135 -2.51 -6.45 6.44
CA GLY A 135 -2.51 -7.79 7.00
C GLY A 135 -3.68 -7.97 7.95
N THR A 136 -3.68 -9.10 8.65
CA THR A 136 -4.62 -9.37 9.74
C THR A 136 -3.83 -9.52 11.03
N VAL A 137 -4.38 -9.04 12.15
CA VAL A 137 -3.92 -9.35 13.51
C VAL A 137 -5.13 -9.54 14.40
N ASP A 138 -5.19 -10.64 15.14
CA ASP A 138 -6.32 -11.06 15.99
C ASP A 138 -7.67 -11.08 15.23
N GLY A 139 -7.64 -11.47 13.95
CA GLY A 139 -8.80 -11.46 13.06
C GLY A 139 -9.24 -10.07 12.56
N ALA A 140 -8.62 -8.99 13.05
CA ALA A 140 -8.85 -7.63 12.57
C ALA A 140 -7.88 -7.27 11.44
N LEU A 141 -8.41 -6.69 10.36
CA LEU A 141 -7.56 -6.16 9.30
C LEU A 141 -6.79 -4.94 9.81
N PHE A 142 -5.50 -4.84 9.49
CA PHE A 142 -4.74 -3.60 9.67
C PHE A 142 -4.21 -3.10 8.34
N PHE A 143 -3.97 -1.80 8.26
CA PHE A 143 -3.35 -1.18 7.10
C PHE A 143 -2.55 0.06 7.51
N GLY A 144 -1.58 0.42 6.69
CA GLY A 144 -0.93 1.71 6.75
C GLY A 144 -0.07 1.94 5.52
N TYR A 145 0.40 3.16 5.33
CA TYR A 145 1.16 3.52 4.15
C TYR A 145 2.42 4.31 4.51
N ASP A 146 3.34 4.33 3.56
CA ASP A 146 4.55 5.13 3.62
C ASP A 146 4.99 5.53 2.20
N SER A 147 6.00 6.38 2.08
CA SER A 147 6.65 6.69 0.80
C SER A 147 8.09 6.19 0.75
N VAL A 148 8.50 5.76 -0.45
CA VAL A 148 9.87 5.35 -0.76
C VAL A 148 10.32 5.94 -2.08
N ARG A 149 11.57 6.39 -2.10
CA ARG A 149 12.24 6.82 -3.33
C ARG A 149 12.91 5.65 -4.02
N VAL A 150 12.51 5.33 -5.24
CA VAL A 150 13.08 4.27 -6.06
C VAL A 150 14.08 4.82 -7.07
N ILE A 151 15.28 4.24 -7.09
CA ILE A 151 16.37 4.62 -7.99
C ILE A 151 16.97 3.40 -8.69
N SER A 152 17.66 3.65 -9.81
CA SER A 152 18.51 2.66 -10.47
C SER A 152 19.76 3.38 -11.02
N PRO A 153 20.84 3.54 -10.23
CA PRO A 153 22.04 4.24 -10.64
C PRO A 153 22.68 3.63 -11.91
N GLY A 154 23.24 4.46 -12.79
CA GLY A 154 23.94 4.00 -14.01
C GLY A 154 23.04 3.65 -15.20
N LYS A 155 21.88 4.29 -15.29
CA LYS A 155 21.05 4.45 -16.50
C LYS A 155 20.34 5.79 -16.37
#